data_AF-A0A3Q2DY39-F1
#
_entry.id   AF-A0A3Q2DY39-F1
#
_cell.length_a   1.000
_cell.length_b   1.000
_cell.length_c   1.000
_cell.angle_alpha   90.00
_cell.angle_beta   90.00
_cell.angle_gamma   90.00
#
_symmetry.space_group_name_H-M   'P 1'
#
loop_
_entity.id
_entity.type
_entity.pdbx_description
1 polymer ?
#
loop_
_entity_poly.entity_id
_entity_poly.type
_entity_poly.pdbx_seq_one_letter_code
_entity_poly.pdbx_strand_id
1 'polypeptide(L)'
;MLFFCPTPYISCLSIQRLDQFHIIKDWIFSLSAATDPVPLKELSSGSQELFYLTELKETEEDCCTLDTPVHIHAVPFIFAIGVTIALIIEINLLPLVFTKGVVSDHELCTALCEKVLQDGGSSVDAAIVGALCLGIVHPHVSGVGGGGVMLVHNARQNRTKVINFQGSAPKALTENMVQNVSDEGLSVGVPGMLLGLHRAHQMYGSLSWNNIISRAADLAREGFNVSQSLASAISQLEADKIEGRIRDTFIPDGQALRFGSYIRRPDLAEVLETGVRYFYQGAISEEIEKEVQANGGVLNREDIRNYSVEVQQPLESQYNEHIIKVPPLPSAGAVLIAALNLLETLHLWENDVTENQTSRWIDAALLTASALVSELGDPQFNSSVIDHLSGQAAGLQQRMKDVLQLLYASNSTIHPFLTEQLTGQVVIMGPDDLIVSVASSLNRPFGSRIMTESGIILNSLILDFFWPNQRSGLLESNQPGKRPLTFLMPAVMVPTWNKCGTYMALSSSGGTNRLNEVTKVCSDLKGQVSKVEVLSPSKVGHAFLFQPP
;
A
#
# COMPACT_ATOMS: atom_id res chain seq x y z
N MET A 1 30.43 29.17 23.06
CA MET A 1 29.17 28.41 23.25
C MET A 1 28.52 28.25 21.88
N LEU A 2 28.79 27.14 21.20
CA LEU A 2 28.21 26.79 19.90
C LEU A 2 27.12 25.75 20.16
N PHE A 3 25.86 26.18 20.13
CA PHE A 3 24.73 25.27 20.12
C PHE A 3 24.61 24.67 18.72
N PHE A 4 24.97 23.40 18.58
CA PHE A 4 24.51 22.55 17.48
C PHE A 4 23.01 22.29 17.71
N CYS A 5 22.17 22.78 16.81
CA CYS A 5 20.77 22.37 16.71
C CYS A 5 20.65 21.42 15.50
N PRO A 6 20.32 20.13 15.69
CA PRO A 6 20.11 19.20 14.60
C PRO A 6 18.63 19.29 14.18
N THR A 7 18.33 19.92 13.04
CA THR A 7 17.00 19.83 12.42
C THR A 7 17.07 18.91 11.19
N PRO A 8 16.37 17.75 11.19
CA PRO A 8 16.36 16.79 10.09
C PRO A 8 15.12 17.00 9.22
N TYR A 9 15.09 18.05 8.40
CA TYR A 9 14.03 18.23 7.40
C TYR A 9 14.62 18.88 6.16
N ILE A 10 15.19 18.06 5.29
CA ILE A 10 15.58 18.48 3.95
C ILE A 10 14.74 17.64 3.00
N SER A 11 13.70 18.25 2.44
CA SER A 11 12.94 17.70 1.31
C SER A 11 13.79 17.76 0.05
N CYS A 12 13.47 16.93 -0.95
CA CYS A 12 14.19 16.85 -2.22
C CYS A 12 14.37 18.18 -2.95
N LEU A 13 13.37 19.06 -2.84
CA LEU A 13 13.44 20.43 -3.36
C LEU A 13 14.56 21.26 -2.73
N SER A 14 14.90 21.04 -1.45
CA SER A 14 16.02 21.74 -0.81
C SER A 14 17.38 21.28 -1.36
N ILE A 15 17.55 20.00 -1.74
CA ILE A 15 18.83 19.50 -2.29
C ILE A 15 19.05 20.02 -3.71
N GLN A 16 18.05 19.95 -4.58
CA GLN A 16 18.14 20.52 -5.93
C GLN A 16 18.21 22.06 -5.95
N ARG A 17 17.58 22.75 -4.99
CA ARG A 17 17.70 24.21 -4.87
C ARG A 17 18.99 24.66 -4.18
N LEU A 18 19.63 23.81 -3.35
CA LEU A 18 20.95 24.10 -2.77
C LEU A 18 22.05 24.28 -3.83
N ASP A 19 21.94 23.60 -4.98
CA ASP A 19 22.83 23.82 -6.13
C ASP A 19 22.59 25.18 -6.81
N GLN A 20 21.35 25.67 -6.86
CA GLN A 20 21.06 27.05 -7.27
C GLN A 20 21.54 28.09 -6.23
N PHE A 21 21.65 27.70 -4.95
CA PHE A 21 22.18 28.57 -3.90
C PHE A 21 23.67 28.83 -4.03
N HIS A 22 24.47 27.94 -4.61
CA HIS A 22 25.87 28.26 -4.92
C HIS A 22 25.98 29.47 -5.88
N ILE A 23 25.08 29.55 -6.85
CA ILE A 23 25.01 30.66 -7.81
C ILE A 23 24.57 31.97 -7.13
N ILE A 24 23.63 31.91 -6.20
CA ILE A 24 23.17 33.09 -5.43
C ILE A 24 24.23 33.54 -4.41
N LYS A 25 24.94 32.59 -3.79
CA LYS A 25 26.03 32.89 -2.85
C LYS A 25 27.19 33.58 -3.56
N ASP A 26 27.51 33.17 -4.78
CA ASP A 26 28.50 33.83 -5.64
C ASP A 26 28.03 35.22 -6.10
N TRP A 27 26.73 35.41 -6.35
CA TRP A 27 26.14 36.71 -6.69
C TRP A 27 26.14 37.69 -5.50
N ILE A 28 25.84 37.20 -4.28
CA ILE A 28 25.88 37.98 -3.04
C ILE A 28 27.33 38.29 -2.63
N PHE A 29 28.27 37.35 -2.82
CA PHE A 29 29.70 37.62 -2.62
C PHE A 29 30.21 38.67 -3.60
N SER A 30 29.76 38.63 -4.87
CA SER A 30 30.10 39.64 -5.89
C SER A 30 29.55 41.03 -5.56
N LEU A 31 28.38 41.13 -4.92
CA LEU A 31 27.82 42.40 -4.43
C LEU A 31 28.51 42.91 -3.15
N SER A 32 29.06 42.02 -2.31
CA SER A 32 29.83 42.42 -1.11
C SER A 32 31.30 42.76 -1.41
N ALA A 33 31.84 42.30 -2.54
CA ALA A 33 33.21 42.59 -2.99
C ALA A 33 33.33 43.91 -3.77
N ALA A 34 32.22 44.64 -3.98
CA ALA A 34 32.19 45.89 -4.74
C ALA A 34 32.34 47.15 -3.86
N THR A 35 32.81 47.01 -2.62
CA THR A 35 33.12 48.15 -1.75
C THR A 35 34.58 48.09 -1.31
N ASP A 36 35.49 48.52 -2.19
CA ASP A 36 36.83 48.94 -1.81
C ASP A 36 37.21 50.23 -2.55
N PRO A 37 38.04 51.10 -1.93
CA PRO A 37 38.06 52.54 -2.17
C PRO A 37 38.85 52.93 -3.42
N VAL A 38 38.32 53.92 -4.16
CA VAL A 38 38.99 54.57 -5.29
C VAL A 38 40.26 55.29 -4.80
N PRO A 39 41.47 55.00 -5.33
CA PRO A 39 42.66 55.79 -5.04
C PRO A 39 42.68 57.04 -5.95
N LEU A 40 42.65 58.23 -5.34
CA LEU A 40 42.93 59.50 -5.99
C LEU A 40 44.41 59.57 -6.41
N LYS A 41 44.68 59.32 -7.69
CA LYS A 41 45.89 59.78 -8.38
C LYS A 41 45.61 59.89 -9.87
N GLU A 42 45.25 61.09 -10.30
CA GLU A 42 45.68 61.76 -11.53
C GLU A 42 44.77 62.95 -11.80
N LEU A 43 45.29 64.16 -11.57
CA LEU A 43 45.07 65.37 -12.39
C LEU A 43 45.88 66.52 -11.76
N SER A 44 47.17 66.50 -12.04
CA SER A 44 48.01 67.69 -12.00
C SER A 44 47.85 68.45 -13.32
N SER A 45 47.13 69.58 -13.30
CA SER A 45 47.49 70.81 -14.02
C SER A 45 46.41 71.86 -13.79
N GLY A 46 46.77 72.95 -13.12
CA GLY A 46 45.83 74.03 -12.87
C GLY A 46 46.32 75.02 -11.82
N SER A 47 47.30 75.82 -12.22
CA SER A 47 47.57 77.21 -11.79
C SER A 47 47.52 77.59 -10.31
N GLN A 48 48.69 78.08 -9.87
CA GLN A 48 48.93 78.97 -8.74
C GLN A 48 48.05 80.24 -8.78
N GLU A 49 47.41 80.58 -7.66
CA GLU A 49 47.34 81.91 -7.02
C GLU A 49 46.98 81.66 -5.54
N LEU A 50 47.87 81.80 -4.56
CA LEU A 50 48.45 83.00 -3.94
C LEU A 50 47.43 83.81 -3.09
N PHE A 51 47.52 83.58 -1.76
CA PHE A 51 47.24 84.48 -0.63
C PHE A 51 45.81 84.98 -0.38
N TYR A 52 45.22 84.61 0.77
CA TYR A 52 45.15 85.48 1.96
C TYR A 52 44.71 84.67 3.19
N LEU A 53 45.52 84.73 4.26
CA LEU A 53 45.16 84.33 5.61
C LEU A 53 44.29 85.44 6.21
N THR A 54 43.14 85.06 6.77
CA THR A 54 42.53 85.83 7.86
C THR A 54 41.85 84.87 8.83
N GLU A 55 42.31 84.91 10.07
CA GLU A 55 41.78 84.27 11.26
C GLU A 55 40.29 84.56 11.45
N LEU A 56 39.50 83.56 11.88
CA LEU A 56 38.26 83.67 12.66
C LEU A 56 37.98 82.25 13.21
N LYS A 57 38.53 81.93 14.39
CA LYS A 57 37.90 81.97 15.72
C LYS A 57 36.78 80.93 15.88
N GLU A 58 37.07 79.97 16.75
CA GLU A 58 36.19 78.91 17.23
C GLU A 58 34.80 79.42 17.62
N THR A 59 33.78 78.69 17.19
CA THR A 59 32.53 78.53 17.94
C THR A 59 32.11 77.07 17.85
N GLU A 60 32.25 76.39 18.99
CA GLU A 60 31.49 75.19 19.33
C GLU A 60 29.98 75.48 19.21
N GLU A 61 29.25 74.65 18.48
CA GLU A 61 27.83 74.42 18.73
C GLU A 61 27.44 73.01 18.24
N ASP A 62 27.29 72.13 19.23
CA ASP A 62 26.53 70.89 19.29
C ASP A 62 26.01 70.25 17.99
N CYS A 63 26.66 69.16 17.58
CA CYS A 63 26.08 68.16 16.66
C CYS A 63 25.95 66.81 17.37
N CYS A 64 24.96 66.71 18.25
CA CYS A 64 24.51 65.45 18.85
C CYS A 64 23.14 65.08 18.27
N THR A 65 23.11 64.51 17.06
CA THR A 65 22.01 63.63 16.62
C THR A 65 22.55 62.22 16.54
N LEU A 66 22.44 61.53 17.67
CA LEU A 66 22.69 60.11 17.83
C LEU A 66 21.47 59.34 17.30
N ASP A 67 21.28 59.25 15.98
CA ASP A 67 20.20 58.46 15.40
C ASP A 67 20.72 57.22 14.64
N THR A 68 20.71 56.11 15.40
CA THR A 68 20.29 54.75 14.98
C THR A 68 21.18 53.88 14.08
N PRO A 69 22.08 53.05 14.65
CA PRO A 69 22.48 51.78 14.04
C PRO A 69 21.39 50.70 14.10
N VAL A 70 20.27 50.95 14.81
CA VAL A 70 19.18 49.99 15.02
C VAL A 70 18.40 49.71 13.72
N HIS A 71 18.20 50.72 12.86
CA HIS A 71 17.44 50.54 11.61
C HIS A 71 18.17 49.70 10.57
N ILE A 72 19.51 49.76 10.54
CA ILE A 72 20.33 49.04 9.56
C ILE A 72 20.32 47.52 9.82
N HIS A 73 20.18 47.09 11.07
CA HIS A 73 20.09 45.67 11.44
C HIS A 73 18.65 45.13 11.52
N ALA A 74 17.64 46.00 11.73
CA ALA A 74 16.25 45.57 11.80
C ALA A 74 15.70 45.10 10.45
N VAL A 75 16.06 45.76 9.35
CA VAL A 75 15.59 45.41 7.99
C VAL A 75 16.03 44.01 7.54
N PRO A 76 17.33 43.62 7.61
CA PRO A 76 17.75 42.28 7.24
C PRO A 76 17.20 41.20 8.18
N PHE A 77 16.96 41.52 9.46
CA PHE A 77 16.36 40.58 10.40
C PHE A 77 14.87 40.31 10.10
N ILE A 78 14.10 41.35 9.78
CA ILE A 78 12.71 41.23 9.34
C ILE A 78 12.62 40.49 8.00
N PHE A 79 13.54 40.79 7.06
CA PHE A 79 13.62 40.07 5.79
C PHE A 79 13.95 38.58 6.00
N ALA A 80 14.93 38.26 6.84
CA ALA A 80 15.29 36.88 7.16
C ALA A 80 14.14 36.12 7.83
N ILE A 81 13.41 36.75 8.76
CA ILE A 81 12.19 36.18 9.35
C ILE A 81 11.11 35.98 8.30
N GLY A 82 10.86 36.97 7.44
CA GLY A 82 9.88 36.88 6.36
C GLY A 82 10.20 35.74 5.40
N VAL A 83 11.47 35.59 5.00
CA VAL A 83 11.95 34.49 4.16
C VAL A 83 11.85 33.15 4.88
N THR A 84 12.20 33.09 6.17
CA THR A 84 12.11 31.84 6.95
C THR A 84 10.67 31.40 7.11
N ILE A 85 9.76 32.33 7.41
CA ILE A 85 8.32 32.06 7.48
C ILE A 85 7.80 31.66 6.10
N ALA A 86 8.19 32.36 5.03
CA ALA A 86 7.80 32.02 3.66
C ALA A 86 8.30 30.62 3.28
N LEU A 87 9.53 30.24 3.63
CA LEU A 87 10.09 28.92 3.39
C LEU A 87 9.41 27.84 4.24
N ILE A 88 9.11 28.12 5.51
CA ILE A 88 8.35 27.21 6.37
C ILE A 88 6.96 26.99 5.80
N ILE A 89 6.31 28.07 5.34
CA ILE A 89 5.02 28.00 4.64
C ILE A 89 5.18 27.18 3.35
N GLU A 90 6.19 27.46 2.54
CA GLU A 90 6.44 26.77 1.27
C GLU A 90 6.67 25.27 1.48
N ILE A 91 7.46 24.89 2.49
CA ILE A 91 7.77 23.49 2.83
C ILE A 91 6.56 22.75 3.41
N ASN A 92 5.71 23.41 4.19
CA ASN A 92 4.59 22.76 4.88
C ASN A 92 3.26 22.84 4.12
N LEU A 93 3.09 23.81 3.21
CA LEU A 93 1.83 24.11 2.53
C LEU A 93 1.86 23.84 1.02
N LEU A 94 3.02 23.71 0.35
CA LEU A 94 2.99 23.23 -1.03
C LEU A 94 2.75 21.72 -1.09
N PRO A 95 1.83 21.27 -1.96
CA PRO A 95 1.64 19.85 -2.19
C PRO A 95 2.92 19.25 -2.78
N LEU A 96 3.30 18.07 -2.30
CA LEU A 96 4.24 17.23 -3.04
C LEU A 96 3.59 16.99 -4.42
N VAL A 97 4.33 17.27 -5.50
CA VAL A 97 3.82 17.05 -6.85
C VAL A 97 3.81 15.55 -7.11
N PHE A 98 2.71 14.89 -6.74
CA PHE A 98 2.42 13.53 -7.14
C PHE A 98 1.63 13.53 -8.45
N THR A 99 2.06 12.71 -9.41
CA THR A 99 1.15 12.26 -10.46
C THR A 99 0.05 11.42 -9.82
N LYS A 100 -1.20 11.83 -10.02
CA LYS A 100 -2.37 11.08 -9.55
C LYS A 100 -2.47 9.75 -10.30
N GLY A 101 -2.70 8.66 -9.58
CA GLY A 101 -2.87 7.33 -10.17
C GLY A 101 -3.97 6.57 -9.45
N VAL A 102 -4.88 5.96 -10.21
CA VAL A 102 -5.96 5.12 -9.68
C VAL A 102 -6.04 3.88 -10.56
N VAL A 103 -5.93 2.71 -9.95
CA VAL A 103 -6.14 1.43 -10.66
C VAL A 103 -6.78 0.39 -9.75
N SER A 104 -7.66 -0.39 -10.37
CA SER A 104 -8.26 -1.59 -9.81
C SER A 104 -8.38 -2.66 -10.90
N ASP A 105 -8.72 -3.89 -10.52
CA ASP A 105 -8.91 -5.01 -11.47
C ASP A 105 -10.11 -4.83 -12.42
N HIS A 106 -10.92 -3.77 -12.27
CA HIS A 106 -12.11 -3.56 -13.08
C HIS A 106 -12.26 -2.09 -13.49
N GLU A 107 -12.48 -1.83 -14.78
CA GLU A 107 -12.60 -0.47 -15.34
C GLU A 107 -13.68 0.39 -14.65
N LEU A 108 -14.87 -0.16 -14.41
CA LEU A 108 -15.94 0.51 -13.66
C LEU A 108 -15.49 0.94 -12.26
N CYS A 109 -14.73 0.10 -11.55
CA CYS A 109 -14.26 0.41 -10.21
C CYS A 109 -13.15 1.47 -10.23
N THR A 110 -12.27 1.42 -11.23
CA THR A 110 -11.26 2.47 -11.47
C THR A 110 -11.94 3.82 -11.71
N ALA A 111 -12.91 3.89 -12.63
CA ALA A 111 -13.66 5.11 -12.91
C ALA A 111 -14.42 5.63 -11.68
N LEU A 112 -14.99 4.73 -10.86
CA LEU A 112 -15.69 5.11 -9.65
C LEU A 112 -14.73 5.68 -8.59
N CYS A 113 -13.53 5.12 -8.46
CA CYS A 113 -12.47 5.65 -7.59
C CYS A 113 -12.01 7.05 -8.05
N GLU A 114 -11.79 7.24 -9.36
CA GLU A 114 -11.44 8.54 -9.91
C GLU A 114 -12.50 9.60 -9.63
N LYS A 115 -13.78 9.22 -9.76
CA LYS A 115 -14.90 10.11 -9.44
C LYS A 115 -14.92 10.51 -7.97
N VAL A 116 -14.61 9.60 -7.04
CA VAL A 116 -14.51 9.93 -5.61
C VAL A 116 -13.41 10.96 -5.35
N LEU A 117 -12.24 10.83 -6.00
CA LEU A 117 -11.17 11.83 -5.90
C LEU A 117 -11.56 13.19 -6.50
N GLN A 118 -12.29 13.18 -7.63
CA GLN A 118 -12.81 14.41 -8.25
C GLN A 118 -13.83 15.13 -7.37
N ASP A 119 -14.64 14.37 -6.64
CA ASP A 119 -15.66 14.89 -5.72
C ASP A 119 -15.07 15.33 -4.36
N GLY A 120 -13.74 15.36 -4.23
CA GLY A 120 -13.04 15.83 -3.02
C GLY A 120 -12.88 14.79 -1.92
N GLY A 121 -13.06 13.50 -2.23
CA GLY A 121 -12.74 12.41 -1.30
C GLY A 121 -11.24 12.15 -1.18
N SER A 122 -10.86 11.52 -0.07
CA SER A 122 -9.46 11.12 0.15
C SER A 122 -9.08 9.91 -0.71
N SER A 123 -7.77 9.64 -0.82
CA SER A 123 -7.28 8.39 -1.43
C SER A 123 -7.84 7.15 -0.75
N VAL A 124 -8.09 7.22 0.56
CA VAL A 124 -8.70 6.13 1.33
C VAL A 124 -10.20 6.02 1.04
N ASP A 125 -10.93 7.12 0.90
CA ASP A 125 -12.35 7.08 0.50
C ASP A 125 -12.51 6.42 -0.88
N ALA A 126 -11.66 6.82 -1.85
CA ALA A 126 -11.64 6.20 -3.17
C ALA A 126 -11.28 4.71 -3.08
N ALA A 127 -10.31 4.32 -2.25
CA ALA A 127 -9.93 2.93 -2.06
C ALA A 127 -11.07 2.08 -1.47
N ILE A 128 -11.83 2.64 -0.53
CA ILE A 128 -13.00 1.98 0.05
C ILE A 128 -14.07 1.74 -1.01
N VAL A 129 -14.40 2.77 -1.81
CA VAL A 129 -15.38 2.62 -2.90
C VAL A 129 -14.91 1.60 -3.93
N GLY A 130 -13.62 1.61 -4.29
CA GLY A 130 -13.03 0.61 -5.17
C GLY A 130 -13.15 -0.81 -4.64
N ALA A 131 -12.83 -1.04 -3.36
CA ALA A 131 -12.92 -2.36 -2.74
C ALA A 131 -14.36 -2.88 -2.67
N LEU A 132 -15.33 -2.01 -2.35
CA LEU A 132 -16.76 -2.36 -2.37
C LEU A 132 -17.27 -2.62 -3.78
N CYS A 133 -16.87 -1.79 -4.75
CA CYS A 133 -17.18 -1.99 -6.16
C CYS A 133 -16.69 -3.34 -6.68
N LEU A 134 -15.44 -3.71 -6.37
CA LEU A 134 -14.90 -5.03 -6.73
C LEU A 134 -15.70 -6.16 -6.08
N GLY A 135 -16.17 -5.99 -4.85
CA GLY A 135 -17.06 -6.96 -4.21
C GLY A 135 -18.43 -7.13 -4.89
N ILE A 136 -18.85 -6.15 -5.68
CA ILE A 136 -20.10 -6.17 -6.46
C ILE A 136 -19.85 -6.78 -7.84
N VAL A 137 -18.84 -6.29 -8.57
CA VAL A 137 -18.60 -6.67 -9.98
C VAL A 137 -17.75 -7.93 -10.15
N HIS A 138 -16.91 -8.26 -9.16
CA HIS A 138 -16.12 -9.49 -9.07
C HIS A 138 -16.52 -10.29 -7.80
N PRO A 139 -17.79 -10.74 -7.69
CA PRO A 139 -18.29 -11.46 -6.50
C PRO A 139 -17.66 -12.85 -6.32
N HIS A 140 -16.99 -13.37 -7.36
CA HIS A 140 -16.17 -14.58 -7.27
C HIS A 140 -14.83 -14.34 -6.58
N VAL A 141 -14.40 -13.09 -6.38
CA VAL A 141 -13.07 -12.74 -5.86
C VAL A 141 -13.13 -12.17 -4.45
N SER A 142 -13.96 -11.15 -4.24
CA SER A 142 -14.03 -10.36 -3.01
C SER A 142 -15.47 -9.99 -2.69
N GLY A 143 -15.72 -9.47 -1.48
CA GLY A 143 -17.05 -9.07 -1.04
C GLY A 143 -17.13 -8.73 0.44
N VAL A 144 -18.28 -8.22 0.88
CA VAL A 144 -18.51 -7.86 2.29
C VAL A 144 -18.49 -9.06 3.24
N GLY A 145 -18.74 -10.27 2.74
CA GLY A 145 -18.52 -11.52 3.47
C GLY A 145 -17.06 -11.97 3.55
N GLY A 146 -16.14 -11.20 2.96
CA GLY A 146 -14.70 -11.46 2.91
C GLY A 146 -13.87 -10.65 3.92
N GLY A 147 -12.60 -10.48 3.59
CA GLY A 147 -11.66 -9.65 4.35
C GLY A 147 -10.52 -9.18 3.47
N GLY A 148 -9.51 -8.57 4.09
CA GLY A 148 -8.38 -8.05 3.35
C GLY A 148 -7.37 -7.30 4.20
N VAL A 149 -6.42 -6.68 3.51
CA VAL A 149 -5.38 -5.84 4.11
C VAL A 149 -5.28 -4.55 3.31
N MET A 150 -5.19 -3.42 4.01
CA MET A 150 -4.97 -2.11 3.42
C MET A 150 -3.70 -1.50 4.00
N LEU A 151 -2.80 -1.05 3.14
CA LEU A 151 -1.59 -0.34 3.50
C LEU A 151 -1.76 1.12 3.08
N VAL A 152 -1.65 2.04 4.03
CA VAL A 152 -1.76 3.49 3.82
C VAL A 152 -0.44 4.14 4.18
N HIS A 153 0.25 4.71 3.20
CA HIS A 153 1.45 5.51 3.39
C HIS A 153 1.14 6.99 3.24
N ASN A 154 1.41 7.76 4.28
CA ASN A 154 1.39 9.21 4.24
C ASN A 154 2.80 9.72 3.89
N ALA A 155 2.95 10.23 2.67
CA ALA A 155 4.24 10.67 2.14
C ALA A 155 4.78 11.89 2.88
N ARG A 156 3.91 12.83 3.29
CA ARG A 156 4.29 14.04 4.02
C ARG A 156 4.89 13.71 5.39
N GLN A 157 4.30 12.76 6.10
CA GLN A 157 4.74 12.34 7.44
C GLN A 157 5.78 11.21 7.39
N ASN A 158 6.04 10.64 6.22
CA ASN A 158 6.79 9.40 6.04
C ASN A 158 6.32 8.28 7.00
N ARG A 159 5.00 8.11 7.13
CA ARG A 159 4.40 7.13 8.05
C ARG A 159 3.50 6.19 7.29
N THR A 160 3.63 4.90 7.59
CA THR A 160 2.80 3.86 7.00
C THR A 160 2.01 3.16 8.09
N LYS A 161 0.75 2.85 7.79
CA LYS A 161 -0.10 2.00 8.62
C LYS A 161 -0.65 0.85 7.80
N VAL A 162 -0.69 -0.31 8.44
CA VAL A 162 -1.33 -1.51 7.93
C VAL A 162 -2.63 -1.70 8.69
N ILE A 163 -3.74 -1.76 7.97
CA ILE A 163 -5.07 -2.04 8.51
C ILE A 163 -5.39 -3.47 8.07
N ASN A 164 -5.21 -4.41 8.98
CA ASN A 164 -5.50 -5.82 8.76
C ASN A 164 -6.94 -6.10 9.18
N PHE A 165 -7.80 -6.23 8.18
CA PHE A 165 -9.20 -6.61 8.31
C PHE A 165 -9.45 -7.99 7.70
N GLN A 166 -8.44 -8.86 7.74
CA GLN A 166 -8.64 -10.27 7.53
C GLN A 166 -9.57 -10.80 8.61
N GLY A 167 -10.46 -11.71 8.21
CA GLY A 167 -11.35 -12.39 9.15
C GLY A 167 -10.59 -13.29 10.13
N SER A 168 -11.26 -13.66 11.20
CA SER A 168 -10.72 -14.54 12.25
C SER A 168 -11.46 -15.87 12.29
N ALA A 169 -10.80 -16.90 12.82
CA ALA A 169 -11.42 -18.18 13.11
C ALA A 169 -12.53 -18.04 14.17
N PRO A 170 -13.69 -18.71 14.00
CA PRO A 170 -14.68 -18.84 15.07
C PRO A 170 -14.08 -19.46 16.32
N LYS A 171 -14.59 -19.09 17.50
CA LYS A 171 -14.04 -19.64 18.76
C LYS A 171 -14.30 -21.13 18.94
N ALA A 172 -15.38 -21.64 18.35
CA ALA A 172 -15.76 -23.05 18.43
C ALA A 172 -15.01 -23.94 17.42
N LEU A 173 -14.20 -23.35 16.53
CA LEU A 173 -13.42 -24.11 15.55
C LEU A 173 -12.29 -24.86 16.24
N THR A 174 -12.18 -26.15 15.96
CA THR A 174 -11.14 -27.03 16.53
C THR A 174 -10.28 -27.65 15.43
N GLU A 175 -9.04 -28.03 15.76
CA GLU A 175 -8.10 -28.65 14.81
C GLU A 175 -8.69 -29.88 14.08
N ASN A 176 -9.44 -30.73 14.80
CA ASN A 176 -10.05 -31.92 14.23
C ASN A 176 -11.12 -31.59 13.17
N MET A 177 -11.86 -30.49 13.36
CA MET A 177 -12.86 -30.02 12.39
C MET A 177 -12.18 -29.46 11.15
N VAL A 178 -11.05 -28.76 11.35
CA VAL A 178 -10.22 -28.19 10.28
C VAL A 178 -9.65 -29.34 9.44
N GLN A 179 -9.07 -30.39 10.01
CA GLN A 179 -8.50 -31.50 9.20
C GLN A 179 -9.49 -32.22 8.26
N ASN A 180 -10.81 -32.08 8.49
CA ASN A 180 -11.87 -32.67 7.67
C ASN A 180 -12.90 -31.61 7.24
N VAL A 181 -12.49 -30.53 6.56
CA VAL A 181 -13.44 -29.57 5.93
C VAL A 181 -14.15 -30.24 4.74
N SER A 182 -15.10 -31.14 5.02
CA SER A 182 -16.08 -31.61 4.05
C SER A 182 -17.23 -30.62 3.90
N ASP A 183 -17.53 -29.88 4.97
CA ASP A 183 -18.69 -29.00 5.06
C ASP A 183 -18.28 -27.56 4.74
N GLU A 184 -18.98 -26.93 3.80
CA GLU A 184 -18.66 -25.58 3.34
C GLU A 184 -18.73 -24.55 4.49
N GLY A 185 -19.61 -24.75 5.48
CA GLY A 185 -19.75 -23.87 6.63
C GLY A 185 -18.54 -23.86 7.56
N LEU A 186 -17.78 -24.97 7.64
CA LEU A 186 -16.53 -25.03 8.44
C LEU A 186 -15.41 -24.17 7.83
N SER A 187 -15.52 -23.84 6.54
CA SER A 187 -14.55 -22.98 5.86
C SER A 187 -14.73 -21.49 6.16
N VAL A 188 -15.88 -21.10 6.74
CA VAL A 188 -16.25 -19.70 6.95
C VAL A 188 -15.62 -19.13 8.22
N GLY A 189 -14.85 -18.06 8.06
CA GLY A 189 -14.40 -17.22 9.17
C GLY A 189 -15.23 -15.94 9.31
N VAL A 190 -14.99 -15.19 10.38
CA VAL A 190 -15.71 -13.94 10.65
C VAL A 190 -15.42 -12.90 9.53
N PRO A 191 -16.42 -12.37 8.81
CA PRO A 191 -16.19 -11.37 7.77
C PRO A 191 -15.60 -10.05 8.31
N GLY A 192 -14.47 -9.61 7.76
CA GLY A 192 -13.74 -8.43 8.24
C GLY A 192 -13.86 -7.19 7.36
N MET A 193 -14.28 -7.35 6.10
CA MET A 193 -14.26 -6.31 5.06
C MET A 193 -14.90 -4.99 5.51
N LEU A 194 -16.17 -5.02 5.92
CA LEU A 194 -16.92 -3.80 6.18
C LEU A 194 -16.40 -3.02 7.40
N LEU A 195 -16.03 -3.72 8.48
CA LEU A 195 -15.42 -3.08 9.66
C LEU A 195 -14.04 -2.51 9.35
N GLY A 196 -13.25 -3.22 8.53
CA GLY A 196 -11.94 -2.78 8.06
C GLY A 196 -11.96 -1.47 7.30
N LEU A 197 -12.83 -1.41 6.29
CA LEU A 197 -13.03 -0.22 5.47
C LEU A 197 -13.57 0.94 6.31
N HIS A 198 -14.50 0.66 7.23
CA HIS A 198 -14.99 1.68 8.16
C HIS A 198 -13.89 2.21 9.08
N ARG A 199 -13.00 1.32 9.58
CA ARG A 199 -11.87 1.72 10.41
C ARG A 199 -10.88 2.60 9.64
N ALA A 200 -10.61 2.27 8.38
CA ALA A 200 -9.78 3.09 7.50
C ALA A 200 -10.39 4.47 7.26
N HIS A 201 -11.71 4.53 7.00
CA HIS A 201 -12.45 5.77 6.85
C HIS A 201 -12.37 6.66 8.10
N GLN A 202 -12.51 6.09 9.29
CA GLN A 202 -12.36 6.85 10.54
C GLN A 202 -10.98 7.48 10.71
N MET A 203 -9.94 6.89 10.11
CA MET A 203 -8.56 7.36 10.23
C MET A 203 -8.18 8.38 9.16
N TYR A 204 -8.68 8.23 7.95
CA TYR A 204 -8.20 8.95 6.76
C TYR A 204 -9.32 9.45 5.82
N GLY A 205 -10.58 9.25 6.18
CA GLY A 205 -11.71 9.64 5.36
C GLY A 205 -11.96 11.14 5.36
N SER A 206 -12.49 11.65 4.25
CA SER A 206 -12.86 13.06 4.06
C SER A 206 -14.34 13.24 3.74
N LEU A 207 -14.93 12.34 2.95
CA LEU A 207 -16.38 12.33 2.71
C LEU A 207 -17.16 11.77 3.90
N SER A 208 -18.49 11.84 3.88
CA SER A 208 -19.29 11.10 4.86
C SER A 208 -19.35 9.62 4.47
N TRP A 209 -19.38 8.73 5.47
CA TRP A 209 -19.53 7.28 5.25
C TRP A 209 -20.73 6.94 4.37
N ASN A 210 -21.86 7.65 4.54
CA ASN A 210 -23.04 7.45 3.72
C ASN A 210 -22.81 7.77 2.23
N ASN A 211 -22.04 8.83 1.93
CA ASN A 211 -21.70 9.20 0.55
C ASN A 211 -20.82 8.14 -0.13
N ILE A 212 -19.91 7.51 0.63
CA ILE A 212 -19.05 6.42 0.14
C ILE A 212 -19.88 5.17 -0.14
N ILE A 213 -20.70 4.78 0.82
CA ILE A 213 -21.54 3.58 0.74
C ILE A 213 -22.57 3.68 -0.38
N SER A 214 -23.26 4.83 -0.50
CA SER A 214 -24.29 5.01 -1.53
C SER A 214 -23.72 4.83 -2.93
N ARG A 215 -22.49 5.29 -3.21
CA ARG A 215 -21.85 5.13 -4.53
C ARG A 215 -21.66 3.66 -4.92
N ALA A 216 -21.30 2.81 -3.97
CA ALA A 216 -21.19 1.37 -4.21
C ALA A 216 -22.57 0.71 -4.27
N ALA A 217 -23.49 1.08 -3.37
CA ALA A 217 -24.85 0.56 -3.33
C ALA A 217 -25.63 0.89 -4.62
N ASP A 218 -25.45 2.08 -5.19
CA ASP A 218 -26.04 2.50 -6.46
C ASP A 218 -25.60 1.58 -7.60
N LEU A 219 -24.32 1.22 -7.68
CA LEU A 219 -23.83 0.25 -8.67
C LEU A 219 -24.49 -1.13 -8.51
N ALA A 220 -24.63 -1.61 -7.27
CA ALA A 220 -25.30 -2.89 -7.00
C ALA A 220 -26.78 -2.86 -7.39
N ARG A 221 -27.47 -1.74 -7.09
CA ARG A 221 -28.90 -1.55 -7.38
C ARG A 221 -29.18 -1.36 -8.87
N GLU A 222 -28.38 -0.53 -9.52
CA GLU A 222 -28.50 -0.23 -10.95
C GLU A 222 -28.11 -1.45 -11.77
N GLY A 223 -27.03 -2.15 -11.40
CA GLY A 223 -26.54 -3.36 -12.06
C GLY A 223 -25.35 -3.11 -12.99
N PHE A 224 -24.74 -4.19 -13.44
CA PHE A 224 -23.53 -4.17 -14.27
C PHE A 224 -23.52 -5.31 -15.28
N ASN A 225 -22.69 -5.17 -16.32
CA ASN A 225 -22.44 -6.23 -17.28
C ASN A 225 -21.42 -7.23 -16.72
N VAL A 226 -21.74 -8.51 -16.80
CA VAL A 226 -20.87 -9.62 -16.40
C VAL A 226 -19.59 -9.60 -17.21
N SER A 227 -18.45 -9.46 -16.51
CA SER A 227 -17.12 -9.49 -17.12
C SER A 227 -16.72 -10.90 -17.58
N GLN A 228 -15.70 -10.99 -18.43
CA GLN A 228 -15.21 -12.29 -18.91
C GLN A 228 -14.68 -13.15 -17.76
N SER A 229 -14.03 -12.52 -16.76
CA SER A 229 -13.54 -13.19 -15.56
C SER A 229 -14.68 -13.77 -14.74
N LEU A 230 -15.74 -12.99 -14.49
CA LEU A 230 -16.91 -13.47 -13.77
C LEU A 230 -17.63 -14.59 -14.54
N ALA A 231 -17.85 -14.44 -15.86
CA ALA A 231 -18.46 -15.49 -16.67
C ALA A 231 -17.66 -16.80 -16.65
N SER A 232 -16.32 -16.70 -16.70
CA SER A 232 -15.44 -17.87 -16.58
C SER A 232 -15.59 -18.54 -15.21
N ALA A 233 -15.61 -17.76 -14.13
CA ALA A 233 -15.80 -18.30 -12.79
C ALA A 233 -17.18 -18.96 -12.62
N ILE A 234 -18.24 -18.35 -13.16
CA ILE A 234 -19.59 -18.93 -13.17
C ILE A 234 -19.62 -20.23 -13.97
N SER A 235 -18.92 -20.32 -15.10
CA SER A 235 -18.89 -21.56 -15.89
C SER A 235 -18.19 -22.73 -15.20
N GLN A 236 -17.34 -22.45 -14.21
CA GLN A 236 -16.68 -23.45 -13.36
C GLN A 236 -17.56 -23.88 -12.17
N LEU A 237 -18.66 -23.16 -11.91
CA LEU A 237 -19.68 -23.64 -11.00
C LEU A 237 -20.38 -24.82 -11.65
N GLU A 238 -20.12 -26.02 -11.14
CA GLU A 238 -20.84 -27.21 -11.57
C GLU A 238 -22.30 -27.08 -11.13
N ALA A 239 -23.20 -26.78 -12.08
CA ALA A 239 -24.60 -26.47 -11.81
C ALA A 239 -25.34 -27.58 -11.04
N ASP A 240 -24.87 -28.82 -11.14
CA ASP A 240 -25.41 -29.99 -10.45
C ASP A 240 -24.89 -30.15 -9.01
N LYS A 241 -23.82 -29.43 -8.64
CA LYS A 241 -23.21 -29.47 -7.30
C LYS A 241 -23.42 -28.19 -6.49
N ILE A 242 -24.14 -27.22 -7.04
CA ILE A 242 -24.41 -25.94 -6.39
C ILE A 242 -25.92 -25.76 -6.25
N GLU A 243 -26.33 -25.43 -5.03
CA GLU A 243 -27.73 -25.27 -4.66
C GLU A 243 -27.97 -23.90 -4.00
N GLY A 244 -29.25 -23.54 -3.85
CA GLY A 244 -29.66 -22.32 -3.17
C GLY A 244 -29.35 -21.02 -3.92
N ARG A 245 -29.23 -19.93 -3.16
CA ARG A 245 -29.27 -18.56 -3.69
C ARG A 245 -28.13 -18.22 -4.64
N ILE A 246 -26.96 -18.82 -4.45
CA ILE A 246 -25.82 -18.61 -5.34
C ILE A 246 -26.13 -19.15 -6.75
N ARG A 247 -26.83 -20.30 -6.85
CA ARG A 247 -27.30 -20.85 -8.12
C ARG A 247 -28.37 -19.94 -8.72
N ASP A 248 -29.36 -19.54 -7.94
CA ASP A 248 -30.47 -18.70 -8.44
C ASP A 248 -29.97 -17.35 -8.96
N THR A 249 -28.91 -16.81 -8.35
CA THR A 249 -28.31 -15.53 -8.73
C THR A 249 -27.44 -15.61 -9.99
N PHE A 250 -26.62 -16.65 -10.14
CA PHE A 250 -25.61 -16.73 -11.21
C PHE A 250 -25.93 -17.74 -12.32
N ILE A 251 -26.89 -18.64 -12.08
CA ILE A 251 -27.36 -19.68 -13.01
C ILE A 251 -28.92 -19.67 -13.03
N PRO A 252 -29.55 -18.51 -13.30
CA PRO A 252 -31.01 -18.41 -13.32
C PRO A 252 -31.60 -19.35 -14.39
N ASP A 253 -32.68 -20.03 -14.05
CA ASP A 253 -33.37 -21.01 -14.91
C ASP A 253 -32.45 -22.11 -15.47
N GLY A 254 -31.38 -22.45 -14.75
CA GLY A 254 -30.39 -23.44 -15.17
C GLY A 254 -29.43 -22.93 -16.25
N GLN A 255 -29.44 -21.64 -16.58
CA GLN A 255 -28.54 -21.03 -17.55
C GLN A 255 -27.53 -20.13 -16.84
N ALA A 256 -26.26 -20.54 -16.86
CA ALA A 256 -25.16 -19.74 -16.37
C ALA A 256 -25.10 -18.38 -17.08
N LEU A 257 -24.99 -17.30 -16.30
CA LEU A 257 -24.78 -15.96 -16.84
C LEU A 257 -23.48 -15.93 -17.67
N ARG A 258 -23.55 -15.31 -18.84
CA ARG A 258 -22.45 -15.26 -19.81
C ARG A 258 -21.80 -13.89 -19.81
N PHE A 259 -20.64 -13.78 -20.44
CA PHE A 259 -20.01 -12.50 -20.69
C PHE A 259 -20.99 -11.54 -21.40
N GLY A 260 -21.11 -10.33 -20.87
CA GLY A 260 -22.04 -9.31 -21.36
C GLY A 260 -23.49 -9.47 -20.90
N SER A 261 -23.85 -10.55 -20.17
CA SER A 261 -25.13 -10.62 -19.46
C SER A 261 -25.22 -9.49 -18.43
N TYR A 262 -26.44 -9.02 -18.16
CA TYR A 262 -26.68 -7.95 -17.19
C TYR A 262 -27.23 -8.52 -15.88
N ILE A 263 -26.66 -8.11 -14.75
CA ILE A 263 -27.07 -8.55 -13.42
C ILE A 263 -27.27 -7.35 -12.49
N ARG A 264 -28.26 -7.44 -11.59
CA ARG A 264 -28.52 -6.51 -10.50
C ARG A 264 -28.43 -7.23 -9.16
N ARG A 265 -27.99 -6.49 -8.14
CA ARG A 265 -27.82 -6.95 -6.76
C ARG A 265 -28.45 -5.96 -5.76
N PRO A 266 -29.77 -5.69 -5.84
CA PRO A 266 -30.44 -4.75 -4.94
C PRO A 266 -30.44 -5.22 -3.48
N ASP A 267 -30.40 -6.54 -3.27
CA ASP A 267 -30.15 -7.22 -2.00
C ASP A 267 -28.85 -6.74 -1.34
N LEU A 268 -27.75 -6.76 -2.10
CA LEU A 268 -26.45 -6.32 -1.61
C LEU A 268 -26.42 -4.80 -1.39
N ALA A 269 -27.15 -4.02 -2.19
CA ALA A 269 -27.28 -2.57 -1.99
C ALA A 269 -27.91 -2.25 -0.62
N GLU A 270 -28.99 -2.94 -0.24
CA GLU A 270 -29.60 -2.79 1.09
C GLU A 270 -28.65 -3.15 2.23
N VAL A 271 -27.88 -4.25 2.09
CA VAL A 271 -26.86 -4.62 3.09
C VAL A 271 -25.83 -3.51 3.30
N LEU A 272 -25.34 -2.91 2.22
CA LEU A 272 -24.38 -1.83 2.29
C LEU A 272 -24.96 -0.60 3.02
N GLU A 273 -26.20 -0.23 2.71
CA GLU A 273 -26.88 0.94 3.29
C GLU A 273 -27.33 0.76 4.74
N THR A 274 -27.58 -0.48 5.18
CA THR A 274 -27.97 -0.78 6.56
C THR A 274 -26.85 -0.38 7.56
N GLY A 275 -25.60 -0.43 7.12
CA GLY A 275 -24.46 0.09 7.87
C GLY A 275 -23.80 -0.89 8.84
N VAL A 276 -22.59 -0.54 9.26
CA VAL A 276 -21.63 -1.41 9.97
C VAL A 276 -22.22 -2.01 11.25
N ARG A 277 -22.92 -1.22 12.06
CA ARG A 277 -23.46 -1.71 13.34
C ARG A 277 -24.46 -2.84 13.16
N TYR A 278 -25.35 -2.72 12.17
CA TYR A 278 -26.35 -3.75 11.90
C TYR A 278 -25.73 -5.02 11.28
N PHE A 279 -24.65 -4.87 10.51
CA PHE A 279 -23.88 -5.99 10.00
C PHE A 279 -23.31 -6.87 11.13
N TYR A 280 -22.69 -6.26 12.15
CA TYR A 280 -21.96 -6.99 13.20
C TYR A 280 -22.76 -7.24 14.50
N GLN A 281 -23.86 -6.51 14.73
CA GLN A 281 -24.65 -6.58 15.97
C GLN A 281 -26.16 -6.71 15.74
N GLY A 282 -26.62 -6.85 14.49
CA GLY A 282 -28.03 -6.86 14.12
C GLY A 282 -28.44 -8.09 13.31
N ALA A 283 -29.52 -7.95 12.55
CA ALA A 283 -30.16 -9.04 11.81
C ALA A 283 -29.21 -9.77 10.84
N ILE A 284 -28.31 -9.03 10.17
CA ILE A 284 -27.33 -9.63 9.25
C ILE A 284 -26.38 -10.60 9.98
N SER A 285 -25.98 -10.30 11.22
CA SER A 285 -25.14 -11.21 12.00
C SER A 285 -25.86 -12.51 12.37
N GLU A 286 -27.17 -12.43 12.64
CA GLU A 286 -28.04 -13.59 12.93
C GLU A 286 -28.26 -14.44 11.68
N GLU A 287 -28.44 -13.78 10.54
CA GLU A 287 -28.55 -14.41 9.24
C GLU A 287 -27.27 -15.17 8.85
N ILE A 288 -26.10 -14.55 9.01
CA ILE A 288 -24.80 -15.19 8.76
C ILE A 288 -24.64 -16.43 9.65
N GLU A 289 -24.92 -16.31 10.96
CA GLU A 289 -24.83 -17.45 11.89
C GLU A 289 -25.73 -18.61 11.43
N LYS A 290 -27.00 -18.32 11.13
CA LYS A 290 -27.99 -19.32 10.70
C LYS A 290 -27.53 -20.05 9.44
N GLU A 291 -27.07 -19.33 8.42
CA GLU A 291 -26.66 -19.91 7.15
C GLU A 291 -25.37 -20.74 7.29
N VAL A 292 -24.42 -20.28 8.10
CA VAL A 292 -23.19 -21.04 8.36
C VAL A 292 -23.49 -22.33 9.11
N GLN A 293 -24.33 -22.29 10.15
CA GLN A 293 -24.69 -23.47 10.94
C GLN A 293 -25.54 -24.47 10.14
N ALA A 294 -26.43 -23.98 9.27
CA ALA A 294 -27.19 -24.83 8.36
C ALA A 294 -26.30 -25.64 7.40
N ASN A 295 -25.10 -25.12 7.12
CA ASN A 295 -24.09 -25.75 6.25
C ASN A 295 -22.93 -26.38 7.05
N GLY A 296 -23.18 -26.79 8.30
CA GLY A 296 -22.22 -27.55 9.13
C GLY A 296 -21.12 -26.71 9.80
N GLY A 297 -21.18 -25.38 9.69
CA GLY A 297 -20.20 -24.48 10.30
C GLY A 297 -20.44 -24.18 11.78
N VAL A 298 -19.45 -23.54 12.40
CA VAL A 298 -19.43 -23.26 13.85
C VAL A 298 -19.34 -21.76 14.19
N LEU A 299 -19.42 -20.89 13.18
CA LEU A 299 -19.49 -19.44 13.37
C LEU A 299 -20.79 -19.07 14.10
N ASN A 300 -20.67 -18.22 15.11
CA ASN A 300 -21.81 -17.70 15.87
C ASN A 300 -21.75 -16.17 15.97
N ARG A 301 -22.87 -15.55 16.40
CA ARG A 301 -22.98 -14.10 16.56
C ARG A 301 -21.99 -13.51 17.58
N GLU A 302 -21.55 -14.28 18.57
CA GLU A 302 -20.55 -13.81 19.54
C GLU A 302 -19.18 -13.61 18.89
N ASP A 303 -18.81 -14.50 17.95
CA ASP A 303 -17.60 -14.37 17.15
C ASP A 303 -17.67 -13.14 16.24
N ILE A 304 -18.82 -12.93 15.58
CA ILE A 304 -19.06 -11.77 14.70
C ILE A 304 -19.02 -10.47 15.50
N ARG A 305 -19.70 -10.41 16.65
CA ARG A 305 -19.79 -9.22 17.50
C ARG A 305 -18.45 -8.80 18.09
N ASN A 306 -17.61 -9.77 18.47
CA ASN A 306 -16.32 -9.51 19.11
C ASN A 306 -15.17 -9.29 18.12
N TYR A 307 -15.44 -9.39 16.81
CA TYR A 307 -14.45 -9.13 15.80
C TYR A 307 -13.93 -7.68 15.88
N SER A 308 -12.63 -7.52 15.73
CA SER A 308 -11.96 -6.22 15.75
C SER A 308 -10.89 -6.17 14.68
N VAL A 309 -10.69 -4.99 14.08
CA VAL A 309 -9.68 -4.75 13.05
C VAL A 309 -8.33 -4.44 13.70
N GLU A 310 -7.25 -5.01 13.18
CA GLU A 310 -5.90 -4.73 13.68
C GLU A 310 -5.25 -3.59 12.89
N VAL A 311 -4.67 -2.61 13.60
CA VAL A 311 -3.89 -1.53 12.99
C VAL A 311 -2.45 -1.66 13.44
N GLN A 312 -1.55 -1.95 12.51
CA GLN A 312 -0.17 -2.32 12.76
C GLN A 312 0.80 -1.40 12.02
N GLN A 313 2.07 -1.46 12.43
CA GLN A 313 3.18 -0.90 11.65
C GLN A 313 3.54 -1.90 10.55
N PRO A 314 4.01 -1.44 9.37
CA PRO A 314 4.52 -2.36 8.36
C PRO A 314 5.80 -3.04 8.82
N LEU A 315 6.09 -4.19 8.22
CA LEU A 315 7.44 -4.71 8.13
C LEU A 315 8.17 -3.91 7.04
N GLU A 316 9.39 -3.48 7.33
CA GLU A 316 10.19 -2.66 6.42
C GLU A 316 11.54 -3.34 6.15
N SER A 317 12.01 -3.28 4.91
CA SER A 317 13.37 -3.68 4.54
C SER A 317 13.90 -2.71 3.50
N GLN A 318 15.20 -2.44 3.55
CA GLN A 318 15.87 -1.75 2.45
C GLN A 318 16.08 -2.75 1.30
N TYR A 319 15.86 -2.28 0.07
CA TYR A 319 16.14 -3.03 -1.15
C TYR A 319 16.63 -2.04 -2.23
N ASN A 320 17.89 -2.16 -2.65
CA ASN A 320 18.57 -1.13 -3.43
C ASN A 320 18.40 0.28 -2.81
N GLU A 321 17.80 1.21 -3.57
CA GLU A 321 17.60 2.62 -3.21
C GLU A 321 16.23 2.91 -2.58
N HIS A 322 15.45 1.87 -2.28
CA HIS A 322 14.11 1.98 -1.74
C HIS A 322 13.98 1.25 -0.40
N ILE A 323 13.00 1.66 0.39
CA ILE A 323 12.48 0.94 1.54
C ILE A 323 11.16 0.30 1.10
N ILE A 324 11.13 -1.03 1.04
CA ILE A 324 9.90 -1.77 0.81
C ILE A 324 9.15 -1.93 2.13
N LYS A 325 7.85 -1.64 2.10
CA LYS A 325 6.94 -1.70 3.24
C LYS A 325 5.80 -2.67 2.92
N VAL A 326 5.65 -3.68 3.77
CA VAL A 326 4.68 -4.77 3.60
C VAL A 326 3.93 -5.03 4.91
N PRO A 327 2.77 -5.68 4.89
CA PRO A 327 2.08 -6.09 6.10
C PRO A 327 2.94 -7.06 6.93
N PRO A 328 2.95 -6.93 8.27
CA PRO A 328 3.62 -7.90 9.14
C PRO A 328 2.78 -9.19 9.23
N LEU A 329 3.27 -10.17 10.01
CA LEU A 329 2.53 -11.41 10.26
C LEU A 329 1.10 -11.12 10.79
N PRO A 330 0.08 -11.89 10.38
CA PRO A 330 0.14 -13.17 9.65
C PRO A 330 0.22 -13.02 8.12
N SER A 331 0.63 -11.87 7.57
CA SER A 331 0.86 -11.74 6.13
C SER A 331 2.19 -12.36 5.69
N ALA A 332 2.22 -12.91 4.47
CA ALA A 332 3.43 -13.43 3.82
C ALA A 332 4.46 -12.36 3.41
N GLY A 333 4.33 -11.10 3.85
CA GLY A 333 5.24 -10.00 3.52
C GLY A 333 6.69 -10.28 3.93
N ALA A 334 6.90 -11.02 5.02
CA ALA A 334 8.23 -11.47 5.43
C ALA A 334 8.88 -12.43 4.41
N VAL A 335 8.09 -13.25 3.73
CA VAL A 335 8.58 -14.14 2.65
C VAL A 335 9.06 -13.31 1.47
N LEU A 336 8.30 -12.27 1.09
CA LEU A 336 8.67 -11.35 0.01
C LEU A 336 9.99 -10.63 0.32
N ILE A 337 10.11 -10.05 1.52
CA ILE A 337 11.35 -9.38 1.94
C ILE A 337 12.54 -10.36 1.94
N ALA A 338 12.35 -11.56 2.49
CA ALA A 338 13.39 -12.58 2.50
C ALA A 338 13.83 -12.99 1.08
N ALA A 339 12.88 -13.18 0.17
CA ALA A 339 13.17 -13.52 -1.23
C ALA A 339 13.92 -12.38 -1.94
N LEU A 340 13.49 -11.13 -1.77
CA LEU A 340 14.18 -9.97 -2.35
C LEU A 340 15.62 -9.85 -1.85
N ASN A 341 15.85 -10.05 -0.55
CA ASN A 341 17.18 -10.03 0.04
C ASN A 341 18.06 -11.15 -0.53
N LEU A 342 17.52 -12.37 -0.69
CA LEU A 342 18.24 -13.47 -1.34
C LEU A 342 18.63 -13.13 -2.78
N LEU A 343 17.71 -12.56 -3.56
CA LEU A 343 17.96 -12.15 -4.95
C LEU A 343 18.99 -11.03 -5.05
N GLU A 344 19.00 -10.07 -4.12
CA GLU A 344 19.99 -8.98 -4.07
C GLU A 344 21.42 -9.51 -3.89
N THR A 345 21.62 -10.46 -2.96
CA THR A 345 22.95 -11.02 -2.66
C THR A 345 23.60 -11.80 -3.80
N LEU A 346 22.83 -12.18 -4.81
CA LEU A 346 23.30 -12.98 -5.95
C LEU A 346 23.84 -12.13 -7.10
N HIS A 347 23.69 -10.80 -7.04
CA HIS A 347 24.05 -9.91 -8.15
C HIS A 347 23.47 -10.40 -9.50
N LEU A 348 22.23 -10.90 -9.50
CA LEU A 348 21.60 -11.53 -10.68
C LEU A 348 21.61 -10.66 -11.94
N TRP A 349 21.68 -9.36 -11.72
CA TRP A 349 21.67 -8.30 -12.71
C TRP A 349 23.01 -8.07 -13.42
N GLU A 350 24.11 -8.66 -12.94
CA GLU A 350 25.42 -8.58 -13.60
C GLU A 350 25.61 -9.64 -14.70
N ASN A 351 24.68 -10.60 -14.80
CA ASN A 351 24.71 -11.67 -15.79
C ASN A 351 23.63 -11.40 -16.85
N ASP A 352 23.92 -11.62 -18.14
CA ASP A 352 22.92 -11.63 -19.23
C ASP A 352 21.95 -12.82 -19.02
N VAL A 353 20.97 -12.64 -18.13
CA VAL A 353 20.00 -13.66 -17.74
C VAL A 353 18.74 -13.53 -18.60
N THR A 354 18.32 -14.62 -19.23
CA THR A 354 17.06 -14.69 -20.01
C THR A 354 15.81 -14.62 -19.10
N GLU A 355 14.66 -14.16 -19.61
CA GLU A 355 13.41 -14.05 -18.82
C GLU A 355 13.02 -15.37 -18.12
N ASN A 356 13.24 -16.51 -18.78
CA ASN A 356 12.95 -17.84 -18.22
C ASN A 356 13.88 -18.21 -17.06
N GLN A 357 15.14 -17.78 -17.13
CA GLN A 357 16.07 -17.95 -16.02
C GLN A 357 15.61 -17.09 -14.83
N THR A 358 15.28 -15.80 -15.03
CA THR A 358 14.80 -14.89 -13.97
C THR A 358 13.62 -15.46 -13.18
N SER A 359 12.61 -16.01 -13.87
CA SER A 359 11.46 -16.64 -13.20
C SER A 359 11.89 -17.79 -12.27
N ARG A 360 12.83 -18.64 -12.70
CA ARG A 360 13.34 -19.77 -11.91
C ARG A 360 14.15 -19.32 -10.69
N TRP A 361 14.89 -18.21 -10.80
CA TRP A 361 15.58 -17.62 -9.66
C TRP A 361 14.58 -17.09 -8.62
N ILE A 362 13.53 -16.40 -9.08
CA ILE A 362 12.45 -15.92 -8.21
C ILE A 362 11.76 -17.10 -7.51
N ASP A 363 11.44 -18.17 -8.25
CA ASP A 363 10.84 -19.37 -7.66
C ASP A 363 11.77 -20.01 -6.61
N ALA A 364 13.06 -20.17 -6.90
CA ALA A 364 14.03 -20.70 -5.95
C ALA A 364 14.16 -19.83 -4.68
N ALA A 365 14.18 -18.51 -4.84
CA ALA A 365 14.25 -17.56 -3.74
C ALA A 365 12.98 -17.64 -2.87
N LEU A 366 11.79 -17.63 -3.48
CA LEU A 366 10.52 -17.74 -2.76
C LEU A 366 10.38 -19.08 -2.03
N LEU A 367 10.76 -20.20 -2.64
CA LEU A 367 10.77 -21.52 -1.98
C LEU A 367 11.68 -21.52 -0.75
N THR A 368 12.89 -20.98 -0.91
CA THR A 368 13.88 -20.92 0.18
C THR A 368 13.42 -20.01 1.31
N ALA A 369 12.90 -18.82 0.97
CA ALA A 369 12.33 -17.85 1.91
C ALA A 369 11.14 -18.43 2.67
N SER A 370 10.26 -19.17 1.99
CA SER A 370 9.09 -19.79 2.60
C SER A 370 9.47 -20.86 3.61
N ALA A 371 10.45 -21.70 3.26
CA ALA A 371 10.97 -22.71 4.17
C ALA A 371 11.58 -22.07 5.43
N LEU A 372 12.33 -20.97 5.26
CA LEU A 372 12.89 -20.23 6.39
C LEU A 372 11.80 -19.64 7.29
N VAL A 373 10.83 -18.92 6.72
CA VAL A 373 9.73 -18.32 7.50
C VAL A 373 8.91 -19.40 8.22
N SER A 374 8.74 -20.57 7.59
CA SER A 374 8.06 -21.72 8.20
C SER A 374 8.85 -22.33 9.36
N GLU A 375 10.19 -22.41 9.25
CA GLU A 375 11.08 -22.88 10.32
C GLU A 375 11.08 -21.95 11.54
N LEU A 376 10.71 -20.67 11.36
CA LEU A 376 10.74 -19.66 12.43
C LEU A 376 9.49 -19.62 13.32
N GLY A 377 8.35 -20.19 12.90
CA GLY A 377 7.16 -20.48 13.74
C GLY A 377 6.70 -19.42 14.77
N ASP A 378 5.61 -18.69 14.46
CA ASP A 378 4.84 -17.74 15.33
C ASP A 378 5.35 -16.28 15.41
N PRO A 379 4.58 -15.22 15.77
CA PRO A 379 4.51 -13.98 14.99
C PRO A 379 5.19 -12.78 15.65
N GLN A 380 6.08 -12.99 16.63
CA GLN A 380 6.83 -11.89 17.27
C GLN A 380 8.08 -11.47 16.47
N PHE A 381 8.17 -11.84 15.21
CA PHE A 381 9.38 -11.71 14.41
C PHE A 381 9.32 -10.56 13.42
N ASN A 382 9.50 -9.34 13.93
CA ASN A 382 9.81 -8.19 13.07
C ASN A 382 11.32 -7.97 12.89
N SER A 383 12.18 -8.45 13.79
CA SER A 383 13.65 -8.29 13.68
C SER A 383 14.40 -9.58 13.39
N SER A 384 13.98 -10.72 13.96
CA SER A 384 14.79 -11.96 13.90
C SER A 384 14.94 -12.54 12.49
N VAL A 385 13.95 -12.44 11.60
CA VAL A 385 14.04 -13.02 10.24
C VAL A 385 15.12 -12.27 9.47
N ILE A 386 15.12 -10.94 9.54
CA ILE A 386 16.11 -10.08 8.87
C ILE A 386 17.51 -10.28 9.48
N ASP A 387 17.59 -10.36 10.81
CA ASP A 387 18.85 -10.64 11.53
C ASP A 387 19.39 -12.04 11.21
N HIS A 388 18.51 -13.04 11.11
CA HIS A 388 18.86 -14.43 10.80
C HIS A 388 19.26 -14.60 9.34
N LEU A 389 18.56 -13.94 8.41
CA LEU A 389 18.94 -13.86 6.99
C LEU A 389 20.36 -13.29 6.85
N SER A 390 20.65 -12.22 7.60
CA SER A 390 21.97 -11.57 7.58
C SER A 390 23.06 -12.47 8.16
N GLY A 391 22.76 -13.19 9.26
CA GLY A 391 23.70 -14.10 9.92
C GLY A 391 23.95 -15.42 9.18
N GLN A 392 23.01 -15.87 8.34
CA GLN A 392 23.08 -17.15 7.63
C GLN A 392 23.15 -17.03 6.10
N ALA A 393 23.47 -15.86 5.57
CA ALA A 393 23.42 -15.55 4.14
C ALA A 393 24.10 -16.63 3.26
N ALA A 394 25.31 -17.09 3.62
CA ALA A 394 26.03 -18.10 2.85
C ALA A 394 25.33 -19.48 2.81
N GLY A 395 24.73 -19.91 3.93
CA GLY A 395 24.00 -21.18 4.01
C GLY A 395 22.69 -21.15 3.22
N LEU A 396 21.98 -20.02 3.30
CA LEU A 396 20.74 -19.80 2.55
C LEU A 396 20.99 -19.68 1.05
N GLN A 397 22.09 -19.03 0.65
CA GLN A 397 22.52 -19.00 -0.75
C GLN A 397 22.79 -20.39 -1.30
N GLN A 398 23.47 -21.26 -0.52
CA GLN A 398 23.70 -22.63 -0.95
C GLN A 398 22.37 -23.41 -1.07
N ARG A 399 21.49 -23.31 -0.06
CA ARG A 399 20.17 -23.96 -0.09
C ARG A 399 19.34 -23.55 -1.31
N MET A 400 19.34 -22.28 -1.65
CA MET A 400 18.63 -21.77 -2.82
C MET A 400 19.29 -22.22 -4.14
N LYS A 401 20.63 -22.30 -4.23
CA LYS A 401 21.32 -22.89 -5.40
C LYS A 401 20.94 -24.36 -5.58
N ASP A 402 20.83 -25.11 -4.49
CA ASP A 402 20.40 -26.51 -4.52
C ASP A 402 18.95 -26.62 -5.01
N VAL A 403 18.04 -25.78 -4.52
CA VAL A 403 16.65 -25.69 -5.02
C VAL A 403 16.61 -25.32 -6.51
N LEU A 404 17.43 -24.35 -6.92
CA LEU A 404 17.52 -23.92 -8.32
C LEU A 404 17.98 -25.08 -9.23
N GLN A 405 18.96 -25.88 -8.81
CA GLN A 405 19.39 -27.07 -9.55
C GLN A 405 18.25 -28.09 -9.69
N LEU A 406 17.45 -28.29 -8.65
CA LEU A 406 16.27 -29.18 -8.70
C LEU A 406 15.20 -28.65 -9.67
N LEU A 407 14.95 -27.34 -9.69
CA LEU A 407 14.03 -26.72 -10.66
C LEU A 407 14.54 -26.88 -12.10
N TYR A 408 15.85 -26.75 -12.33
CA TYR A 408 16.44 -27.01 -13.65
C TYR A 408 16.33 -28.48 -14.08
N ALA A 409 16.55 -29.42 -13.16
CA ALA A 409 16.49 -30.85 -13.45
C ALA A 409 15.06 -31.36 -13.69
N SER A 410 14.06 -30.79 -13.00
CA SER A 410 12.68 -31.26 -13.06
C SER A 410 11.86 -30.69 -14.22
N ASN A 411 12.33 -29.61 -14.88
CA ASN A 411 11.52 -28.81 -15.82
C ASN A 411 10.16 -28.36 -15.24
N SER A 412 10.04 -28.34 -13.91
CA SER A 412 8.81 -28.02 -13.20
C SER A 412 8.86 -26.58 -12.69
N THR A 413 7.76 -25.85 -12.87
CA THR A 413 7.46 -24.67 -12.05
C THR A 413 6.88 -25.18 -10.73
N ILE A 414 7.66 -25.12 -9.66
CA ILE A 414 7.15 -25.44 -8.33
C ILE A 414 6.47 -24.17 -7.82
N HIS A 415 5.15 -24.15 -7.83
CA HIS A 415 4.38 -23.14 -7.11
C HIS A 415 4.39 -23.53 -5.63
N PRO A 416 5.08 -22.77 -4.74
CA PRO A 416 5.12 -23.10 -3.32
C PRO A 416 3.72 -23.02 -2.69
N PHE A 417 2.85 -22.21 -3.29
CA PHE A 417 1.54 -21.80 -2.80
C PHE A 417 0.46 -22.41 -3.68
N LEU A 418 -0.09 -23.56 -3.28
CA LEU A 418 -1.19 -24.23 -3.98
C LEU A 418 -2.58 -23.67 -3.58
N THR A 419 -2.69 -22.36 -3.34
CA THR A 419 -3.99 -21.76 -3.00
C THR A 419 -4.64 -21.18 -4.24
N GLU A 420 -5.83 -21.69 -4.60
CA GLU A 420 -6.74 -21.12 -5.61
C GLU A 420 -7.31 -19.75 -5.20
N GLN A 421 -6.71 -19.09 -4.21
CA GLN A 421 -7.20 -17.85 -3.67
C GLN A 421 -7.22 -16.78 -4.77
N LEU A 422 -8.32 -16.06 -4.90
CA LEU A 422 -8.40 -14.90 -5.79
C LEU A 422 -8.26 -13.64 -4.96
N THR A 423 -7.71 -12.57 -5.54
CA THR A 423 -7.50 -11.31 -4.83
C THR A 423 -8.00 -10.16 -5.67
N GLY A 424 -8.82 -9.30 -5.08
CA GLY A 424 -9.21 -8.02 -5.64
C GLY A 424 -8.26 -6.94 -5.13
N GLN A 425 -7.70 -6.16 -6.04
CA GLN A 425 -6.73 -5.11 -5.72
C GLN A 425 -7.21 -3.72 -6.11
N VAL A 426 -6.87 -2.75 -5.26
CA VAL A 426 -7.07 -1.32 -5.52
C VAL A 426 -5.81 -0.59 -5.10
N VAL A 427 -5.24 0.21 -5.99
CA VAL A 427 -4.08 1.04 -5.73
C VAL A 427 -4.40 2.48 -6.11
N ILE A 428 -4.20 3.39 -5.16
CA ILE A 428 -4.51 4.81 -5.32
C ILE A 428 -3.36 5.65 -4.81
N MET A 429 -2.95 6.63 -5.62
CA MET A 429 -2.10 7.74 -5.25
C MET A 429 -2.88 9.02 -5.58
N GLY A 430 -3.49 9.61 -4.57
CA GLY A 430 -4.32 10.80 -4.73
C GLY A 430 -3.59 12.11 -4.42
N PRO A 431 -4.30 13.26 -4.49
CA PRO A 431 -3.74 14.58 -4.20
C PRO A 431 -3.45 14.86 -2.72
N ASP A 432 -3.85 13.98 -1.81
CA ASP A 432 -3.84 14.16 -0.35
C ASP A 432 -2.57 13.62 0.33
N ASP A 433 -1.48 13.43 -0.43
CA ASP A 433 -0.22 12.82 0.00
C ASP A 433 -0.36 11.37 0.53
N LEU A 434 -1.52 10.75 0.33
CA LEU A 434 -1.77 9.37 0.70
C LEU A 434 -1.56 8.44 -0.49
N ILE A 435 -0.81 7.38 -0.22
CA ILE A 435 -0.60 6.25 -1.12
C ILE A 435 -1.27 5.04 -0.46
N VAL A 436 -2.23 4.45 -1.16
CA VAL A 436 -3.07 3.37 -0.63
C VAL A 436 -2.93 2.15 -1.53
N SER A 437 -2.65 1.00 -0.94
CA SER A 437 -2.71 -0.31 -1.60
C SER A 437 -3.63 -1.22 -0.80
N VAL A 438 -4.62 -1.80 -1.48
CA VAL A 438 -5.61 -2.71 -0.89
C VAL A 438 -5.56 -4.05 -1.61
N ALA A 439 -5.59 -5.12 -0.83
CA ALA A 439 -5.81 -6.48 -1.32
C ALA A 439 -6.94 -7.10 -0.51
N SER A 440 -7.97 -7.62 -1.18
CA SER A 440 -9.18 -8.18 -0.55
C SER A 440 -9.58 -9.49 -1.20
N SER A 441 -10.24 -10.38 -0.46
CA SER A 441 -10.52 -11.74 -0.94
C SER A 441 -11.65 -12.42 -0.16
N LEU A 442 -12.33 -13.34 -0.84
CA LEU A 442 -13.19 -14.38 -0.26
C LEU A 442 -12.46 -15.72 -0.03
N ASN A 443 -11.14 -15.76 -0.27
CA ASN A 443 -10.32 -16.95 -0.46
C ASN A 443 -10.59 -17.61 -1.82
N ARG A 444 -11.26 -18.76 -1.89
CA ARG A 444 -11.55 -19.46 -3.16
C ARG A 444 -12.55 -18.69 -4.03
N PRO A 445 -12.71 -19.05 -5.32
CA PRO A 445 -13.77 -18.52 -6.16
C PRO A 445 -15.15 -18.67 -5.50
N PHE A 446 -15.83 -17.54 -5.27
CA PHE A 446 -17.10 -17.46 -4.52
C PHE A 446 -17.02 -17.92 -3.04
N GLY A 447 -15.82 -17.94 -2.46
CA GLY A 447 -15.57 -18.28 -1.07
C GLY A 447 -16.04 -19.68 -0.68
N SER A 448 -16.92 -19.75 0.33
CA SER A 448 -17.53 -21.00 0.77
C SER A 448 -18.70 -21.43 -0.12
N ARG A 449 -19.10 -20.61 -1.10
CA ARG A 449 -20.32 -20.77 -1.93
C ARG A 449 -21.64 -20.66 -1.17
N ILE A 450 -21.59 -20.43 0.14
CA ILE A 450 -22.75 -20.09 0.95
C ILE A 450 -23.10 -18.62 0.68
N MET A 451 -24.35 -18.39 0.26
CA MET A 451 -24.92 -17.07 0.09
C MET A 451 -26.09 -16.89 1.05
N THR A 452 -26.01 -15.84 1.84
CA THR A 452 -27.04 -15.48 2.83
C THR A 452 -28.33 -14.97 2.17
N GLU A 453 -29.41 -14.84 2.94
CA GLU A 453 -30.71 -14.35 2.48
C GLU A 453 -30.67 -12.96 1.85
N SER A 454 -29.84 -12.08 2.40
CA SER A 454 -29.53 -10.73 1.95
C SER A 454 -28.43 -10.69 0.88
N GLY A 455 -28.03 -11.85 0.34
CA GLY A 455 -27.12 -11.94 -0.81
C GLY A 455 -25.64 -11.87 -0.49
N ILE A 456 -25.23 -11.93 0.78
CA ILE A 456 -23.81 -11.89 1.14
C ILE A 456 -23.19 -13.25 0.86
N ILE A 457 -22.17 -13.29 -0.01
CA ILE A 457 -21.34 -14.48 -0.25
C ILE A 457 -20.29 -14.56 0.84
N LEU A 458 -20.21 -15.70 1.53
CA LEU A 458 -19.31 -15.90 2.65
C LEU A 458 -17.95 -16.42 2.20
N ASN A 459 -16.90 -16.00 2.90
CA ASN A 459 -15.53 -16.42 2.62
C ASN A 459 -15.28 -17.90 2.95
N SER A 460 -14.20 -18.44 2.40
CA SER A 460 -13.63 -19.73 2.82
C SER A 460 -12.26 -19.55 3.49
N LEU A 461 -12.09 -18.49 4.31
CA LEU A 461 -10.77 -18.08 4.82
C LEU A 461 -10.10 -19.10 5.73
N ILE A 462 -10.87 -19.98 6.37
CA ILE A 462 -10.31 -21.02 7.26
C ILE A 462 -9.40 -21.98 6.48
N LEU A 463 -9.58 -22.07 5.15
CA LEU A 463 -8.71 -22.87 4.31
C LEU A 463 -7.26 -22.36 4.27
N ASP A 464 -7.02 -21.10 4.62
CA ASP A 464 -5.66 -20.54 4.70
C ASP A 464 -4.87 -21.07 5.93
N PHE A 465 -5.51 -21.82 6.85
CA PHE A 465 -4.78 -22.58 7.86
C PHE A 465 -4.12 -23.85 7.31
N PHE A 466 -4.51 -24.33 6.11
CA PHE A 466 -3.88 -25.50 5.48
C PHE A 466 -2.72 -25.08 4.59
N TRP A 467 -1.51 -25.42 5.03
CA TRP A 467 -0.29 -25.23 4.28
C TRP A 467 0.33 -26.59 3.89
N PRO A 468 0.47 -26.94 2.60
CA PRO A 468 1.20 -28.13 2.19
C PRO A 468 2.66 -28.03 2.66
N ASN A 469 3.16 -29.05 3.37
CA ASN A 469 4.48 -29.10 4.04
C ASN A 469 4.57 -28.51 5.46
N GLN A 470 3.46 -28.24 6.15
CA GLN A 470 3.52 -28.13 7.61
C GLN A 470 3.99 -29.48 8.18
N ARG A 471 5.24 -29.56 8.65
CA ARG A 471 5.65 -30.65 9.55
C ARG A 471 4.71 -30.60 10.75
N SER A 472 4.23 -31.77 11.16
CA SER A 472 3.13 -32.07 12.08
C SER A 472 3.22 -31.51 13.52
N GLY A 473 3.94 -30.40 13.75
CA GLY A 473 4.11 -29.73 15.04
C GLY A 473 3.73 -28.24 15.08
N LEU A 474 3.35 -27.61 13.96
CA LEU A 474 2.85 -26.21 13.91
C LEU A 474 1.31 -26.11 13.98
N LEU A 475 0.66 -27.21 14.41
CA LEU A 475 -0.78 -27.28 14.67
C LEU A 475 -1.24 -26.32 15.79
N GLU A 476 -0.31 -25.75 16.58
CA GLU A 476 -0.60 -24.71 17.58
C GLU A 476 -1.19 -23.40 16.99
N SER A 477 -1.35 -23.29 15.66
CA SER A 477 -1.85 -22.09 14.97
C SER A 477 -3.38 -21.97 14.83
N ASN A 478 -4.15 -22.99 15.23
CA ASN A 478 -5.63 -22.97 15.16
C ASN A 478 -6.27 -22.59 16.50
N GLN A 479 -5.89 -21.43 17.06
CA GLN A 479 -6.53 -20.93 18.27
C GLN A 479 -7.83 -20.18 17.94
N PRO A 480 -8.90 -20.40 18.71
CA PRO A 480 -10.11 -19.57 18.74
C PRO A 480 -9.81 -18.07 18.58
N GLY A 481 -10.32 -17.44 17.52
CA GLY A 481 -10.12 -16.00 17.27
C GLY A 481 -8.80 -15.61 16.58
N LYS A 482 -7.91 -16.54 16.23
CA LYS A 482 -6.68 -16.26 15.46
C LYS A 482 -7.01 -16.01 13.98
N ARG A 483 -6.16 -15.25 13.31
CA ARG A 483 -6.22 -14.99 11.86
C ARG A 483 -5.30 -15.97 11.12
N PRO A 484 -5.73 -16.57 10.01
CA PRO A 484 -4.86 -17.44 9.22
C PRO A 484 -3.78 -16.65 8.49
N LEU A 485 -2.73 -17.34 8.04
CA LEU A 485 -1.71 -16.76 7.19
C LEU A 485 -2.35 -16.18 5.92
N THR A 486 -1.92 -15.01 5.46
CA THR A 486 -2.47 -14.40 4.23
C THR A 486 -1.42 -14.11 3.19
N PHE A 487 -1.75 -14.40 1.93
CA PHE A 487 -0.97 -14.05 0.74
C PHE A 487 -1.47 -12.79 0.05
N LEU A 488 -2.30 -12.00 0.73
CA LEU A 488 -2.68 -10.66 0.31
C LEU A 488 -1.49 -9.73 0.51
N MET A 489 -0.91 -9.26 -0.61
CA MET A 489 0.37 -8.52 -0.63
C MET A 489 0.22 -7.07 -1.11
N PRO A 490 -0.52 -6.20 -0.41
CA PRO A 490 -0.42 -4.78 -0.67
C PRO A 490 0.95 -4.30 -0.20
N ALA A 491 1.74 -3.67 -1.07
CA ALA A 491 3.05 -3.15 -0.73
C ALA A 491 3.23 -1.71 -1.22
N VAL A 492 4.07 -0.97 -0.51
CA VAL A 492 4.52 0.36 -0.88
C VAL A 492 6.03 0.40 -0.83
N MET A 493 6.65 0.96 -1.86
CA MET A 493 8.08 1.24 -1.86
C MET A 493 8.28 2.75 -1.85
N VAL A 494 9.14 3.20 -0.94
CA VAL A 494 9.49 4.61 -0.79
C VAL A 494 10.98 4.80 -0.99
N PRO A 495 11.45 5.96 -1.43
CA PRO A 495 12.89 6.24 -1.50
C PRO A 495 13.55 6.10 -0.14
N THR A 496 14.80 5.63 -0.13
CA THR A 496 15.65 5.63 1.06
C THR A 496 15.88 7.04 1.59
N TRP A 497 16.16 7.16 2.90
CA TRP A 497 16.36 8.44 3.55
C TRP A 497 17.47 9.25 2.86
N ASN A 498 17.25 10.56 2.66
CA ASN A 498 18.15 11.49 1.96
C ASN A 498 18.29 11.27 0.44
N LYS A 499 17.49 10.41 -0.18
CA LYS A 499 17.46 10.27 -1.64
C LYS A 499 16.13 10.71 -2.22
N CYS A 500 16.21 11.46 -3.31
CA CYS A 500 15.07 11.72 -4.18
C CYS A 500 14.82 10.49 -5.02
N GLY A 501 13.57 10.07 -5.09
CA GLY A 501 13.25 8.82 -5.75
C GLY A 501 11.78 8.64 -5.99
N THR A 502 11.49 7.45 -6.50
CA THR A 502 10.18 7.07 -6.98
C THR A 502 9.35 6.49 -5.84
N TYR A 503 8.12 6.96 -5.69
CA TYR A 503 7.15 6.28 -4.84
C TYR A 503 6.41 5.24 -5.66
N MET A 504 6.17 4.09 -5.06
CA MET A 504 5.50 2.97 -5.72
C MET A 504 4.49 2.35 -4.77
N ALA A 505 3.39 1.92 -5.35
CA ALA A 505 2.41 1.08 -4.68
C ALA A 505 2.06 -0.05 -5.63
N LEU A 506 1.95 -1.24 -5.05
CA LEU A 506 1.73 -2.47 -5.79
C LEU A 506 0.85 -3.41 -4.99
N SER A 507 0.17 -4.26 -5.73
CA SER A 507 -0.61 -5.39 -5.25
C SER A 507 -0.63 -6.44 -6.38
N SER A 508 -1.10 -7.65 -6.10
CA SER A 508 -1.24 -8.66 -7.15
C SER A 508 -2.50 -9.48 -6.94
N SER A 509 -3.19 -9.74 -8.05
CA SER A 509 -4.36 -10.61 -8.15
C SER A 509 -4.03 -12.01 -8.68
N GLY A 510 -2.75 -12.30 -8.97
CA GLY A 510 -2.23 -13.45 -9.72
C GLY A 510 -2.30 -14.83 -9.08
N GLY A 511 -3.35 -15.15 -8.33
CA GLY A 511 -3.59 -16.50 -7.80
C GLY A 511 -2.37 -17.12 -7.10
N THR A 512 -2.02 -18.34 -7.49
CA THR A 512 -0.85 -19.07 -6.95
C THR A 512 0.50 -18.38 -7.20
N ASN A 513 0.56 -17.39 -8.12
CA ASN A 513 1.78 -16.70 -8.54
C ASN A 513 1.95 -15.29 -7.95
N ARG A 514 1.06 -14.85 -7.05
CA ARG A 514 1.05 -13.48 -6.51
C ARG A 514 2.41 -13.02 -5.97
N LEU A 515 3.07 -13.86 -5.18
CA LEU A 515 4.39 -13.55 -4.65
C LEU A 515 5.47 -13.48 -5.73
N ASN A 516 5.40 -14.33 -6.76
CA ASN A 516 6.34 -14.29 -7.88
C ASN A 516 6.17 -12.99 -8.67
N GLU A 517 4.94 -12.61 -9.02
CA GLU A 517 4.66 -11.39 -9.78
C GLU A 517 5.12 -10.13 -9.02
N VAL A 518 4.79 -10.03 -7.73
CA VAL A 518 5.23 -8.91 -6.90
C VAL A 518 6.77 -8.89 -6.79
N THR A 519 7.41 -10.04 -6.61
CA THR A 519 8.87 -10.13 -6.54
C THR A 519 9.51 -9.70 -7.86
N LYS A 520 8.95 -10.12 -9.01
CA LYS A 520 9.43 -9.76 -10.33
C LYS A 520 9.36 -8.25 -10.57
N VAL A 521 8.20 -7.65 -10.26
CA VAL A 521 8.02 -6.20 -10.33
C VAL A 521 9.06 -5.49 -9.48
N CYS A 522 9.26 -5.94 -8.24
CA CYS A 522 10.24 -5.34 -7.33
C CYS A 522 11.69 -5.52 -7.83
N SER A 523 12.03 -6.67 -8.45
CA SER A 523 13.38 -6.93 -8.93
C SER A 523 13.76 -6.13 -10.18
N ASP A 524 12.79 -5.82 -11.03
CA ASP A 524 13.03 -5.14 -12.32
C ASP A 524 13.30 -3.62 -12.18
N LEU A 525 13.22 -3.08 -10.95
CA LEU A 525 13.28 -1.65 -10.64
C LEU A 525 14.64 -0.94 -10.87
N LYS A 526 15.68 -1.63 -11.36
CA LYS A 526 17.03 -1.05 -11.43
C LYS A 526 17.37 -0.28 -12.71
N GLY A 527 16.42 -0.06 -13.63
CA GLY A 527 16.65 0.79 -14.81
C GLY A 527 15.39 1.47 -15.30
N GLN A 528 15.33 2.80 -15.18
CA GLN A 528 14.37 3.71 -15.83
C GLN A 528 13.11 3.05 -16.41
N VAL A 529 12.25 2.49 -15.56
CA VAL A 529 10.91 2.10 -16.01
C VAL A 529 10.03 3.33 -15.84
N SER A 530 10.15 4.24 -16.80
CA SER A 530 9.42 5.51 -16.90
C SER A 530 7.97 5.30 -17.36
N LYS A 531 7.31 4.20 -16.95
CA LYS A 531 6.01 3.81 -17.50
C LYS A 531 5.14 3.13 -16.45
N VAL A 532 3.88 3.55 -16.41
CA VAL A 532 2.77 2.73 -15.90
C VAL A 532 2.72 1.48 -16.79
N GLU A 533 3.29 0.37 -16.31
CA GLU A 533 3.02 -0.94 -16.89
C GLU A 533 1.84 -1.56 -16.15
N VAL A 534 0.66 -1.40 -16.74
CA VAL A 534 -0.40 -2.40 -16.55
C VAL A 534 0.13 -3.66 -17.20
N LEU A 535 0.69 -4.58 -16.40
CA LEU A 535 1.09 -5.89 -16.92
C LEU A 535 -0.18 -6.53 -17.50
N SER A 536 -0.06 -6.97 -18.76
CA SER A 536 -1.16 -7.38 -19.64
C SER A 536 -2.14 -8.37 -19.00
N PRO A 537 -3.39 -8.52 -19.51
CA PRO A 537 -4.41 -9.45 -18.97
C PRO A 537 -3.99 -10.92 -18.83
N SER A 538 -2.85 -11.34 -19.40
CA SER A 538 -2.27 -12.67 -19.26
C SER A 538 -1.23 -12.83 -18.13
N LYS A 539 -0.85 -11.74 -17.43
CA LYS A 539 0.07 -11.69 -16.28
C LYS A 539 -0.53 -10.73 -15.24
N VAL A 540 -1.05 -11.24 -14.12
CA VAL A 540 -2.09 -10.60 -13.30
C VAL A 540 -1.49 -9.90 -12.07
N GLY A 541 -0.51 -9.02 -12.32
CA GLY A 541 0.09 -8.13 -11.31
C GLY A 541 -0.08 -6.67 -11.71
N HIS A 542 -0.40 -5.78 -10.77
CA HIS A 542 -0.50 -4.33 -11.07
C HIS A 542 0.54 -3.58 -10.24
N ALA A 543 1.41 -2.84 -10.93
CA ALA A 543 2.51 -2.10 -10.33
C ALA A 543 2.51 -0.65 -10.80
N PHE A 544 2.70 0.29 -9.88
CA PHE A 544 2.86 1.71 -10.20
C PHE A 544 4.26 2.20 -9.91
N LEU A 545 4.83 2.89 -10.89
CA LEU A 545 6.13 3.52 -10.83
C LEU A 545 5.94 5.01 -11.10
N PHE A 546 6.34 5.86 -10.14
CA PHE A 546 6.30 7.30 -10.33
C PHE A 546 7.57 8.01 -9.86
N GLN A 547 8.34 8.51 -10.82
CA GLN A 547 9.37 9.50 -10.58
C GLN A 547 8.70 10.88 -10.45
N PRO A 548 8.92 11.64 -9.35
CA PRO A 548 8.64 13.06 -9.39
C PRO A 548 9.59 13.74 -10.43
N PRO A 549 9.11 14.77 -11.15
CA PRO A 549 9.92 15.48 -12.15
C PRO A 549 11.18 16.13 -11.59
#